data_AF-A0A0M3J620-F1
#
_entry.id   AF-A0A0M3J620-F1
#
_cell.length_a   1.000
_cell.length_b   1.000
_cell.length_c   1.000
_cell.angle_alpha   90.00
_cell.angle_beta   90.00
_cell.angle_gamma   90.00
#
_symmetry.space_group_name_H-M   'P 1'
#
loop_
_entity.id
_entity.type
_entity.pdbx_description
1 polymer ?
#
loop_
_entity_poly.entity_id
_entity_poly.type
_entity_poly.pdbx_seq_one_letter_code
_entity_poly.pdbx_strand_id
1 'polypeptide(L)'
;MCLKIQVVYGTTGSVGSGDDSRVMSDKVQVLASSIYKEFETMIQKSGEDSVKNLMPLVVNVLECLDLAYLEKEEYSVDLEMLKEDNEQLMTQYEREKQLRRAQDQKCLEIEDSSVEQIHELESKIESLESIMRMLELKAKNASDHGTLFIPITYLCAFGLKPLNPNAKSSSFFMVFDLEKYSQFCCPSTSTLLQSLYK
;
A
#
# COMPACT_ATOMS: atom_id res chain seq x y z
N MET A 1 64.27 -22.67 39.89
CA MET A 1 63.19 -23.64 40.17
C MET A 1 61.89 -22.96 39.78
N CYS A 2 61.24 -23.43 38.72
CA CYS A 2 59.95 -22.87 38.26
C CYS A 2 58.88 -23.11 39.32
N LEU A 3 58.25 -22.06 39.83
CA LEU A 3 56.97 -22.19 40.51
C LEU A 3 55.91 -22.55 39.45
N LYS A 4 55.61 -23.85 39.35
CA LYS A 4 54.36 -24.30 38.75
C LYS A 4 53.23 -23.91 39.72
N ILE A 5 52.47 -22.89 39.35
CA ILE A 5 51.18 -22.60 39.96
C ILE A 5 50.25 -23.70 39.49
N GLN A 6 50.00 -24.65 40.38
CA GLN A 6 49.07 -25.74 40.15
C GLN A 6 47.65 -25.17 40.29
N VAL A 7 46.96 -25.04 39.16
CA VAL A 7 45.53 -24.70 39.13
C VAL A 7 44.78 -25.91 39.72
N VAL A 8 44.32 -25.77 40.96
CA VAL A 8 43.44 -26.74 41.61
C VAL A 8 42.01 -26.36 41.22
N TYR A 9 41.50 -26.99 40.16
CA TYR A 9 40.08 -26.91 39.83
C TYR A 9 39.27 -27.73 40.82
N GLY A 10 38.37 -27.07 41.54
CA GLY A 10 37.44 -27.72 42.44
C GLY A 10 36.30 -26.80 42.86
N THR A 11 35.17 -26.97 42.18
CA THR A 11 33.79 -26.98 42.73
C THR A 11 32.78 -25.94 42.22
N THR A 12 31.77 -26.50 41.54
CA THR A 12 30.34 -26.16 41.47
C THR A 12 29.90 -24.85 40.81
N GLY A 13 29.43 -24.98 39.56
CA GLY A 13 28.30 -24.20 39.07
C GLY A 13 28.39 -23.73 37.62
N SER A 14 27.62 -24.40 36.75
CA SER A 14 27.07 -23.86 35.50
C SER A 14 27.90 -23.99 34.21
N VAL A 15 27.13 -24.09 33.14
CA VAL A 15 27.42 -24.49 31.77
C VAL A 15 28.33 -23.47 31.06
N GLY A 16 29.40 -23.95 30.44
CA GLY A 16 30.26 -23.16 29.56
C GLY A 16 31.23 -24.06 28.80
N SER A 17 30.93 -24.31 27.54
CA SER A 17 31.78 -25.06 26.61
C SER A 17 33.11 -24.35 26.41
N GLY A 18 34.21 -25.08 26.60
CA GLY A 18 35.62 -24.77 26.30
C GLY A 18 36.01 -23.31 26.05
N ASP A 19 36.63 -22.67 27.05
CA ASP A 19 37.37 -21.43 26.84
C ASP A 19 38.53 -21.28 27.84
N ASP A 20 39.55 -22.13 27.73
CA ASP A 20 40.86 -21.92 28.38
C ASP A 20 41.73 -20.90 27.60
N SER A 21 41.13 -20.12 26.68
CA SER A 21 41.81 -19.09 25.87
C SER A 21 41.07 -17.75 25.86
N ARG A 22 40.33 -17.44 26.92
CA ARG A 22 39.76 -16.10 27.10
C ARG A 22 40.89 -15.08 27.31
N VAL A 23 41.02 -14.13 26.39
CA VAL A 23 42.00 -13.05 26.47
C VAL A 23 41.50 -12.02 27.48
N MET A 24 42.20 -11.89 28.61
CA MET A 24 41.95 -10.86 29.62
C MET A 24 42.07 -9.47 28.98
N SER A 25 41.24 -8.53 29.39
CA SER A 25 41.30 -7.14 28.96
C SER A 25 42.72 -6.58 29.16
N ASP A 26 43.28 -5.93 28.12
CA ASP A 26 44.62 -5.32 28.17
C ASP A 26 44.80 -4.41 29.39
N LYS A 27 43.73 -3.72 29.79
CA LYS A 27 43.73 -2.84 30.98
C LYS A 27 43.87 -3.64 32.27
N VAL A 28 43.13 -4.75 32.41
CA VAL A 28 43.21 -5.63 33.58
C VAL A 28 44.56 -6.34 33.60
N GLN A 29 45.11 -6.72 32.45
CA GLN A 29 46.44 -7.31 32.34
C GLN A 29 47.55 -6.38 32.81
N VAL A 30 47.52 -5.11 32.41
CA VAL A 30 48.49 -4.09 32.86
C VAL A 30 48.37 -3.83 34.36
N LEU A 31 47.15 -3.75 34.89
CA LEU A 31 46.90 -3.59 36.32
C LEU A 31 47.40 -4.79 37.13
N ALA A 32 47.05 -6.00 36.72
CA ALA A 32 47.51 -7.25 37.32
C ALA A 32 49.04 -7.28 37.37
N SER A 33 49.70 -7.01 36.24
CA SER A 33 51.16 -6.97 36.13
C SER A 33 51.80 -5.97 37.10
N SER A 34 51.17 -4.81 37.30
CA SER A 34 51.65 -3.77 38.22
C SER A 34 51.46 -4.19 39.67
N ILE A 35 50.31 -4.78 40.02
CA ILE A 35 50.00 -5.24 41.38
C ILE A 35 50.92 -6.40 41.78
N TYR A 36 51.15 -7.36 40.88
CA TYR A 36 52.05 -8.49 41.17
C TYR A 36 53.50 -8.06 41.39
N LYS A 37 53.99 -7.03 40.67
CA LYS A 37 55.33 -6.45 40.91
C LYS A 37 55.45 -5.80 42.29
N GLU A 38 54.40 -5.10 42.74
CA GLU A 38 54.37 -4.51 44.08
C GLU A 38 54.31 -5.60 45.17
N PHE A 39 53.55 -6.67 44.94
CA PHE A 39 53.55 -7.83 45.84
C PHE A 39 54.92 -8.50 45.93
N GLU A 40 55.63 -8.66 44.82
CA GLU A 40 57.00 -9.19 44.83
C GLU A 40 57.93 -8.31 45.70
N THR A 41 57.83 -6.99 45.57
CA THR A 41 58.59 -6.04 46.40
C THR A 41 58.22 -6.15 47.89
N MET A 42 56.94 -6.38 48.20
CA MET A 42 56.45 -6.55 49.58
C MET A 42 56.94 -7.86 50.20
N ILE A 43 56.92 -8.95 49.45
CA ILE A 43 57.45 -10.25 49.87
C ILE A 43 58.94 -10.14 50.18
N GLN A 44 59.71 -9.43 49.34
CA GLN A 44 61.15 -9.24 49.56
C GLN A 44 61.48 -8.46 50.85
N LYS A 45 60.64 -7.48 51.24
CA LYS A 45 60.88 -6.64 52.42
C LYS A 45 60.32 -7.21 53.72
N SER A 46 59.14 -7.83 53.64
CA SER A 46 58.31 -8.17 54.81
C SER A 46 57.94 -9.65 54.91
N GLY A 47 58.38 -10.49 53.96
CA GLY A 47 58.07 -11.91 53.90
C GLY A 47 56.71 -12.24 53.29
N GLU A 48 56.54 -13.49 52.86
CA GLU A 48 55.37 -13.98 52.12
C GLU A 48 54.06 -13.90 52.90
N ASP A 49 54.09 -14.12 54.22
CA ASP A 49 52.90 -14.07 55.08
C ASP A 49 52.19 -12.71 55.04
N SER A 50 52.91 -11.63 54.67
CA SER A 50 52.34 -10.28 54.53
C SER A 50 51.29 -10.16 53.43
N VAL A 51 51.34 -11.02 52.38
CA VAL A 51 50.43 -10.95 51.22
C VAL A 51 49.52 -12.17 51.08
N LYS A 52 49.78 -13.24 51.83
CA LYS A 52 49.12 -14.56 51.68
C LYS A 52 47.59 -14.51 51.65
N ASN A 53 46.98 -13.74 52.55
CA ASN A 53 45.51 -13.62 52.63
C ASN A 53 44.95 -12.52 51.71
N LEU A 54 45.79 -11.57 51.28
CA LEU A 54 45.40 -10.46 50.41
C LEU A 54 45.39 -10.87 48.93
N MET A 55 46.35 -11.70 48.52
CA MET A 55 46.50 -12.15 47.14
C MET A 55 45.23 -12.78 46.55
N PRO A 56 44.52 -13.73 47.21
CA PRO A 56 43.28 -14.28 46.66
C PRO A 56 42.16 -13.24 46.53
N LEU A 57 42.10 -12.23 47.41
CA LEU A 57 41.12 -11.14 47.30
C LEU A 57 41.40 -10.26 46.08
N VAL A 58 42.66 -9.94 45.83
CA VAL A 58 43.07 -9.15 44.67
C VAL A 58 42.85 -9.92 43.36
N VAL A 59 43.17 -11.21 43.33
CA VAL A 59 42.86 -12.09 42.19
C VAL A 59 41.37 -12.05 41.88
N ASN A 60 40.52 -12.28 42.89
CA ASN A 60 39.07 -12.24 42.71
C ASN A 60 38.58 -10.87 42.20
N VAL A 61 39.13 -9.76 42.70
CA VAL A 61 38.78 -8.42 42.20
C VAL A 61 39.20 -8.24 40.74
N LEU A 62 40.37 -8.72 40.34
CA LEU A 62 40.84 -8.64 38.94
C LEU A 62 39.98 -9.51 38.01
N GLU A 63 39.56 -10.70 38.45
CA GLU A 63 38.65 -11.57 37.71
C GLU A 63 37.26 -10.94 37.55
N CYS A 64 36.69 -10.38 38.62
CA CYS A 64 35.42 -9.64 38.56
C CYS A 64 35.53 -8.43 37.63
N LEU A 65 36.66 -7.71 37.66
CA LEU A 65 36.88 -6.57 36.77
C LEU A 65 36.98 -7.01 35.31
N ASP A 66 37.66 -8.12 35.03
CA ASP A 66 37.74 -8.67 33.67
C ASP A 66 36.37 -9.10 33.13
N LEU A 67 35.55 -9.73 33.97
CA LEU A 67 34.15 -10.04 33.65
C LEU A 67 33.34 -8.77 33.32
N ALA A 68 33.47 -7.73 34.15
CA ALA A 68 32.78 -6.46 33.91
C ALA A 68 33.23 -5.78 32.60
N TYR A 69 34.51 -5.93 32.21
CA TYR A 69 34.98 -5.44 30.91
C TYR A 69 34.38 -6.21 29.74
N LEU A 70 34.26 -7.53 29.85
CA LEU A 70 33.61 -8.33 28.79
C LEU A 70 32.14 -7.96 28.63
N GLU A 71 31.38 -7.93 29.72
CA GLU A 71 29.95 -7.57 29.70
C GLU A 71 29.76 -6.16 29.13
N LYS A 72 30.64 -5.22 29.48
CA LYS A 72 30.63 -3.87 28.88
C LYS A 72 30.83 -3.90 27.36
N GLU A 73 31.77 -4.70 26.85
CA GLU A 73 32.02 -4.78 25.41
C GLU A 73 30.86 -5.46 24.67
N GLU A 74 30.25 -6.50 25.26
CA GLU A 74 29.03 -7.12 24.74
C GLU A 74 27.88 -6.09 24.63
N TYR A 75 27.60 -5.36 25.71
CA TYR A 75 26.61 -4.28 25.67
C TYR A 75 26.96 -3.17 24.68
N SER A 76 28.25 -2.88 24.47
CA SER A 76 28.67 -1.90 23.48
C SER A 76 28.34 -2.35 22.06
N VAL A 77 28.50 -3.64 21.76
CA VAL A 77 28.15 -4.22 20.46
C VAL A 77 26.64 -4.20 20.26
N ASP A 78 25.87 -4.66 21.25
CA ASP A 78 24.40 -4.67 21.17
C ASP A 78 23.83 -3.26 20.96
N LEU A 79 24.38 -2.28 21.66
CA LEU A 79 23.96 -0.89 21.52
C LEU A 79 24.22 -0.36 20.11
N GLU A 80 25.36 -0.71 19.51
CA GLU A 80 25.69 -0.28 18.14
C GLU A 80 24.78 -0.96 17.11
N MET A 81 24.51 -2.25 17.26
CA MET A 81 23.54 -2.96 16.42
C MET A 81 22.15 -2.32 16.50
N LEU A 82 21.67 -1.99 17.69
CA LEU A 82 20.37 -1.34 17.86
C LEU A 82 20.31 0.05 17.23
N LYS A 83 21.42 0.80 17.23
CA LYS A 83 21.50 2.08 16.51
C LYS A 83 21.42 1.88 15.01
N GLU A 84 22.16 0.92 14.46
CA GLU A 84 22.12 0.60 13.02
C GLU A 84 20.71 0.19 12.59
N ASP A 85 20.04 -0.66 13.36
CA ASP A 85 18.65 -1.06 13.11
C ASP A 85 17.69 0.15 13.16
N ASN A 86 17.90 1.06 14.11
CA ASN A 86 17.09 2.28 14.23
C ASN A 86 17.27 3.20 13.01
N GLU A 87 18.51 3.38 12.54
CA GLU A 87 18.81 4.19 11.36
C GLU A 87 18.16 3.60 10.09
N GLN A 88 18.21 2.27 9.95
CA GLN A 88 17.52 1.58 8.86
C GLN A 88 16.00 1.78 8.93
N LEU A 89 15.39 1.62 10.11
CA LEU A 89 13.97 1.85 10.33
C LEU A 89 13.56 3.29 10.00
N MET A 90 14.35 4.27 10.41
CA MET A 90 14.10 5.68 10.10
C MET A 90 14.15 5.95 8.59
N THR A 91 15.10 5.35 7.89
CA THR A 91 15.22 5.46 6.42
C THR A 91 14.00 4.86 5.71
N GLN A 92 13.55 3.68 6.16
CA GLN A 92 12.36 3.02 5.61
C GLN A 92 11.09 3.83 5.88
N TYR A 93 10.94 4.34 7.11
CA TYR A 93 9.81 5.18 7.49
C TYR A 93 9.69 6.42 6.61
N GLU A 94 10.80 7.15 6.40
CA GLU A 94 10.75 8.35 5.56
C GLU A 94 10.45 8.02 4.08
N ARG A 95 10.96 6.89 3.57
CA ARG A 95 10.59 6.42 2.22
C ARG A 95 9.10 6.13 2.12
N GLU A 96 8.54 5.37 3.05
CA GLU A 96 7.13 4.99 3.04
C GLU A 96 6.21 6.22 3.18
N LYS A 97 6.59 7.14 4.06
CA LYS A 97 5.90 8.42 4.24
C LYS A 97 5.88 9.26 2.96
N GLN A 98 6.98 9.28 2.20
CA GLN A 98 7.01 9.95 0.89
C GLN A 98 6.12 9.25 -0.13
N LEU A 99 6.18 7.92 -0.21
CA LEU A 99 5.32 7.13 -1.09
C LEU A 99 3.84 7.36 -0.78
N ARG A 100 3.48 7.42 0.51
CA ARG A 100 2.10 7.67 0.93
C ARG A 100 1.61 9.05 0.49
N ARG A 101 2.41 10.10 0.71
CA ARG A 101 2.09 11.45 0.24
C ARG A 101 1.92 11.51 -1.29
N ALA A 102 2.78 10.82 -2.03
CA ALA A 102 2.69 10.77 -3.48
C ALA A 102 1.42 10.04 -3.94
N GLN A 103 1.03 8.98 -3.25
CA GLN A 103 -0.22 8.26 -3.53
C GLN A 103 -1.45 9.11 -3.20
N ASP A 104 -1.46 9.78 -2.06
CA ASP A 104 -2.57 10.66 -1.66
C ASP A 104 -2.74 11.81 -2.67
N GLN A 105 -1.63 12.41 -3.14
CA GLN A 105 -1.65 13.43 -4.19
C GLN A 105 -2.22 12.89 -5.52
N LYS A 106 -1.79 11.70 -5.94
CA LYS A 106 -2.31 11.05 -7.15
C LYS A 106 -3.80 10.72 -7.03
N CYS A 107 -4.29 10.39 -5.83
CA CYS A 107 -5.70 10.14 -5.59
C CYS A 107 -6.53 11.41 -5.83
N LEU A 108 -6.09 12.54 -5.29
CA LEU A 108 -6.73 13.84 -5.49
C LEU A 108 -6.79 14.22 -6.98
N GLU A 109 -5.69 14.03 -7.72
CA GLU A 109 -5.65 14.31 -9.16
C GLU A 109 -6.64 13.46 -9.97
N ILE A 110 -6.82 12.19 -9.58
CA ILE A 110 -7.80 11.29 -10.21
C ILE A 110 -9.22 11.69 -9.85
N GLU A 111 -9.47 12.08 -8.60
CA GLU A 111 -10.77 12.58 -8.15
C GLU A 111 -11.17 13.84 -8.92
N ASP A 112 -10.27 14.82 -9.01
CA ASP A 112 -10.49 16.06 -9.77
C ASP A 112 -10.81 15.77 -11.25
N SER A 113 -10.03 14.89 -11.90
CA SER A 113 -10.28 14.50 -13.30
C SER A 113 -11.61 13.77 -13.47
N SER A 114 -12.02 12.98 -12.49
CA SER A 114 -13.30 12.25 -12.53
C SER A 114 -14.47 13.22 -12.38
N VAL A 115 -14.36 14.21 -11.50
CA VAL A 115 -15.36 15.28 -11.32
C VAL A 115 -15.51 16.10 -12.60
N GLU A 116 -14.40 16.45 -13.26
CA GLU A 116 -14.44 17.16 -14.55
C GLU A 116 -15.19 16.35 -15.62
N GLN A 117 -14.91 15.04 -15.73
CA GLN A 117 -15.61 14.16 -16.66
C GLN A 117 -17.10 14.03 -16.34
N ILE A 118 -17.48 13.95 -15.06
CA ILE A 118 -18.89 13.93 -14.64
C ILE A 118 -19.59 15.20 -15.12
N HIS A 119 -19.02 16.38 -14.86
CA HIS A 119 -19.59 17.65 -15.31
C HIS A 119 -19.70 17.76 -16.83
N GLU A 120 -18.70 17.27 -17.57
CA GLU A 120 -18.76 17.23 -19.04
C GLU A 120 -19.91 16.33 -19.54
N LEU A 121 -20.10 15.17 -18.92
CA LEU A 121 -21.18 14.25 -19.26
C LEU A 121 -22.56 14.80 -18.87
N GLU A 122 -22.69 15.45 -17.71
CA GLU A 122 -23.91 16.14 -17.30
C GLU A 122 -24.30 17.22 -18.32
N SER A 123 -23.35 18.05 -18.75
CA SER A 123 -23.59 19.06 -19.79
C SER A 123 -24.05 18.44 -21.12
N LYS A 124 -23.48 17.30 -21.52
CA LYS A 124 -23.93 16.56 -22.71
C LYS A 124 -25.36 16.04 -22.54
N ILE A 125 -25.72 15.50 -21.38
CA ILE A 125 -27.08 15.04 -21.08
C ILE A 125 -28.07 16.20 -21.20
N GLU A 126 -27.80 17.34 -20.57
CA GLU A 126 -28.67 18.52 -20.64
C GLU A 126 -28.90 18.98 -22.10
N SER A 127 -27.84 18.95 -22.92
CA SER A 127 -27.93 19.31 -24.33
C SER A 127 -28.82 18.34 -25.12
N LEU A 128 -28.70 17.03 -24.86
CA LEU A 128 -29.49 15.99 -25.51
C LEU A 128 -30.95 16.04 -25.07
N GLU A 129 -31.23 16.32 -23.79
CA GLU A 129 -32.58 16.53 -23.28
C GLU A 129 -33.26 17.75 -23.92
N SER A 130 -32.51 18.82 -24.18
CA SER A 130 -33.02 20.00 -24.91
C SER A 130 -33.38 19.66 -26.35
N ILE A 131 -32.52 18.91 -27.05
CA ILE A 131 -32.77 18.44 -28.41
C ILE A 131 -34.00 17.52 -28.44
N MET A 132 -34.11 16.58 -27.49
CA MET A 132 -35.25 15.66 -27.38
C MET A 132 -36.57 16.42 -27.22
N ARG A 133 -36.64 17.36 -26.27
CA ARG A 133 -37.83 18.22 -26.07
C ARG A 133 -38.20 19.00 -27.33
N MET A 134 -37.21 19.52 -28.07
CA MET A 134 -37.46 20.20 -29.35
C MET A 134 -38.04 19.26 -30.41
N LEU A 135 -37.51 18.05 -30.52
CA LEU A 135 -38.00 17.04 -31.47
C LEU A 135 -39.41 16.57 -31.12
N GLU A 136 -39.71 16.38 -29.83
CA GLU A 136 -41.07 16.07 -29.36
C GLU A 136 -42.08 17.15 -29.75
N LEU A 137 -41.74 18.43 -29.56
CA LEU A 137 -42.58 19.55 -29.98
C LEU A 137 -42.77 19.59 -31.51
N LYS A 138 -41.71 19.37 -32.28
CA LYS A 138 -41.80 19.29 -33.76
C LYS A 138 -42.68 18.13 -34.21
N ALA A 139 -42.57 16.96 -33.58
CA ALA A 139 -43.40 15.80 -33.88
C ALA A 139 -44.88 16.08 -33.56
N LYS A 140 -45.16 16.69 -32.41
CA LYS A 140 -46.52 17.10 -32.01
C LYS A 140 -47.12 18.11 -32.99
N ASN A 141 -46.35 19.12 -33.39
CA ASN A 141 -46.81 20.09 -34.39
C ASN A 141 -47.08 19.41 -35.76
N ALA A 142 -46.21 18.48 -36.18
CA ALA A 142 -46.40 17.72 -37.41
C ALA A 142 -47.64 16.82 -37.35
N SER A 143 -47.94 16.19 -36.21
CA SER A 143 -49.18 15.43 -36.03
C SER A 143 -50.41 16.34 -36.03
N ASP A 144 -50.36 17.49 -35.35
CA ASP A 144 -51.49 18.42 -35.29
C ASP A 144 -51.81 19.00 -36.68
N HIS A 145 -50.80 19.30 -37.49
CA HIS A 145 -50.98 19.71 -38.88
C HIS A 145 -51.32 18.56 -39.84
N GLY A 146 -50.83 17.33 -39.58
CA GLY A 146 -51.11 16.13 -40.37
C GLY A 146 -52.47 15.47 -40.08
N THR A 147 -53.11 15.82 -38.96
CA THR A 147 -54.47 15.37 -38.61
C THR A 147 -55.53 16.13 -39.39
N LEU A 148 -55.18 17.28 -39.98
CA LEU A 148 -56.08 18.04 -40.83
C LEU A 148 -55.92 17.58 -42.29
N PHE A 149 -56.88 16.77 -42.75
CA PHE A 149 -57.13 16.44 -44.16
C PHE A 149 -56.22 15.37 -44.80
N ILE A 150 -56.37 14.11 -44.36
CA ILE A 150 -56.35 13.00 -45.32
C ILE A 150 -57.81 12.74 -45.69
N PRO A 151 -58.35 13.40 -46.74
CA PRO A 151 -59.68 13.05 -47.20
C PRO A 151 -59.65 11.59 -47.64
N ILE A 152 -60.74 10.87 -47.34
CA ILE A 152 -60.94 9.44 -47.65
C ILE A 152 -60.56 9.11 -49.11
N THR A 153 -60.57 10.11 -50.00
CA THR A 153 -60.08 10.03 -51.38
C THR A 153 -58.62 9.58 -51.53
N TYR A 154 -57.71 9.93 -50.62
CA TYR A 154 -56.30 9.51 -50.69
C TYR A 154 -56.08 8.06 -50.24
N LEU A 155 -56.94 7.52 -49.37
CA LEU A 155 -56.90 6.10 -49.00
C LEU A 155 -57.34 5.19 -50.15
N CYS A 156 -58.25 5.64 -51.02
CA CYS A 156 -58.64 4.92 -52.23
C CYS A 156 -57.50 4.82 -53.27
N ALA A 157 -56.60 5.80 -53.35
CA ALA A 157 -55.50 5.81 -54.32
C ALA A 157 -54.42 4.75 -54.04
N PHE A 158 -54.30 4.27 -52.79
CA PHE A 158 -53.33 3.25 -52.37
C PHE A 158 -53.89 1.81 -52.35
N GLY A 159 -55.14 1.59 -52.81
CA GLY A 159 -55.69 0.25 -52.99
C GLY A 159 -55.94 -0.55 -51.70
N LEU A 160 -55.85 0.08 -50.53
CA LEU A 160 -56.12 -0.56 -49.24
C LEU A 160 -57.64 -0.66 -49.02
N LYS A 161 -58.21 -1.85 -49.22
CA LYS A 161 -59.61 -2.13 -48.89
C LYS A 161 -59.79 -2.18 -47.37
N PRO A 162 -60.92 -1.65 -46.85
CA PRO A 162 -61.24 -1.77 -45.43
C PRO A 162 -61.40 -3.24 -45.06
N LEU A 163 -60.73 -3.67 -43.99
CA LEU A 163 -60.71 -5.05 -43.50
C LEU A 163 -62.06 -5.51 -42.89
N ASN A 164 -63.07 -4.63 -42.80
CA ASN A 164 -64.42 -4.99 -42.36
C ASN A 164 -65.48 -4.03 -42.96
N PRO A 165 -66.46 -4.53 -43.73
CA PRO A 165 -67.50 -3.70 -44.36
C PRO A 165 -68.60 -3.21 -43.39
N ASN A 166 -68.56 -3.58 -42.11
CA ASN A 166 -69.58 -3.21 -41.12
C ASN A 166 -69.04 -2.40 -39.92
N ALA A 167 -67.78 -1.96 -39.96
CA ALA A 167 -67.21 -1.13 -38.91
C ALA A 167 -67.80 0.29 -38.97
N LYS A 168 -68.64 0.63 -37.99
CA LYS A 168 -69.17 1.99 -37.82
C LYS A 168 -68.01 2.96 -37.56
N SER A 169 -68.09 4.11 -38.22
CA SER A 169 -67.11 5.21 -38.40
C SER A 169 -66.30 5.71 -37.18
N SER A 170 -66.50 5.21 -35.96
CA SER A 170 -66.01 5.90 -34.76
C SER A 170 -64.75 5.31 -34.13
N SER A 171 -64.20 4.20 -34.65
CA SER A 171 -63.05 3.55 -34.02
C SER A 171 -62.11 2.95 -35.06
N PHE A 172 -61.69 3.75 -36.03
CA PHE A 172 -60.48 3.43 -36.80
C PHE A 172 -59.28 3.81 -35.93
N PHE A 173 -59.03 3.02 -34.88
CA PHE A 173 -57.79 3.11 -34.14
C PHE A 173 -56.70 2.65 -35.11
N MET A 174 -55.99 3.62 -35.71
CA MET A 174 -54.80 3.36 -36.51
C MET A 174 -53.72 2.82 -35.56
N VAL A 175 -53.81 1.52 -35.25
CA VAL A 175 -52.63 0.76 -34.86
C VAL A 175 -51.80 0.67 -36.13
N PHE A 176 -50.92 1.65 -36.32
CA PHE A 176 -49.81 1.50 -37.25
C PHE A 176 -48.93 0.38 -36.70
N ASP A 177 -49.11 -0.82 -37.24
CA ASP A 177 -48.12 -1.87 -37.13
C ASP A 177 -46.83 -1.36 -37.78
N LEU A 178 -45.87 -0.97 -36.94
CA LEU A 178 -44.56 -0.45 -37.38
C LEU A 178 -43.82 -1.44 -38.30
N GLU A 179 -44.14 -2.74 -38.24
CA GLU A 179 -43.51 -3.76 -39.09
C GLU A 179 -43.81 -3.57 -40.59
N LYS A 180 -44.97 -3.02 -40.97
CA LYS A 180 -45.30 -2.83 -42.40
C LYS A 180 -44.80 -1.53 -43.00
N TYR A 181 -44.42 -0.54 -42.19
CA TYR A 181 -43.92 0.75 -42.69
C TYR A 181 -42.54 0.64 -43.34
N SER A 182 -41.77 -0.40 -42.99
CA SER A 182 -40.47 -0.74 -43.59
C SER A 182 -40.56 -0.98 -45.11
N GLN A 183 -41.70 -1.45 -45.60
CA GLN A 183 -41.81 -1.92 -46.99
C GLN A 183 -42.22 -0.83 -47.99
N PHE A 184 -42.58 0.38 -47.52
CA PHE A 184 -43.04 1.50 -48.36
C PHE A 184 -42.14 2.74 -48.33
N CYS A 185 -41.03 2.72 -47.58
CA CYS A 185 -40.08 3.81 -47.62
C CYS A 185 -39.30 3.80 -48.95
N CYS A 186 -39.33 4.94 -49.66
CA CYS A 186 -38.49 5.19 -50.83
C CYS A 186 -37.01 4.86 -50.55
N PRO A 187 -36.22 4.43 -51.55
CA PRO A 187 -34.83 4.01 -51.35
C PRO A 187 -33.91 5.09 -50.74
N SER A 188 -34.32 6.36 -50.76
CA SER A 188 -33.56 7.50 -50.26
C SER A 188 -33.62 7.70 -48.73
N THR A 189 -34.56 7.08 -48.01
CA THR A 189 -34.60 7.13 -46.52
C THR A 189 -33.92 5.93 -45.85
N SER A 190 -33.55 4.91 -46.62
CA SER A 190 -32.84 3.72 -46.11
C SER A 190 -31.39 4.00 -45.69
N THR A 191 -30.75 5.03 -46.28
CA THR A 191 -29.33 5.33 -46.03
C THR A 191 -29.07 5.92 -44.65
N LEU A 192 -30.02 6.67 -44.07
CA LEU A 192 -29.86 7.27 -42.74
C LEU A 192 -29.95 6.22 -41.61
N LEU A 193 -30.83 5.23 -41.75
CA LEU A 193 -30.97 4.14 -40.78
C LEU A 193 -29.79 3.16 -40.80
N GLN A 194 -29.11 2.97 -41.94
CA GLN A 194 -27.91 2.13 -42.02
C GLN A 194 -26.66 2.80 -41.43
N SER A 195 -26.61 4.14 -41.31
CA SER A 195 -25.47 4.83 -40.69
C SER A 195 -25.50 4.85 -39.16
N LEU A 196 -26.67 4.63 -38.56
CA LEU A 196 -26.86 4.60 -37.10
C LEU A 196 -26.61 3.22 -36.46
N TYR A 197 -26.28 2.20 -37.27
CA TYR A 197 -26.06 0.83 -36.81
C TYR A 197 -24.67 0.29 -37.20
N LYS A 198 -23.69 1.20 -37.31
CA LYS A 198 -22.28 0.86 -37.53
C LYS A 198 -21.38 1.63 -36.57
#